data_AF-A0A1G2U633-F1
#
_entry.id   AF-A0A1G2U633-F1
#
_cell.length_a   1.000
_cell.length_b   1.000
_cell.length_c   1.000
_cell.angle_alpha   90.00
_cell.angle_beta   90.00
_cell.angle_gamma   90.00
#
_symmetry.space_group_name_H-M   'P 1'
#
loop_
_entity.id
_entity.type
_entity.pdbx_description
1 polymer ?
#
loop_
_entity_poly.entity_id
_entity_poly.type
_entity_poly.pdbx_seq_one_letter_code
_entity_poly.pdbx_strand_id
1 'polypeptide(L)'
;MPDIDLAVTLRFIFVSAPFWLTILLISVFFHTWLNYKRREFIREKGNVLLEIRLPKDIQKTPAAMEMALEGMWEDVPGTNPDVYLKGAVRNWFSLEIVSIGGEVKFFIWTRTDWRKILESRIYAQYPGVEIHEVEDYALDIIFDPTKTKIGGITTKLSKEDAIPIKTYIDFGLDKTDKEQEQIVDPLVPVLEYLGSRQPGEIAAMQILIQAHRGMGKQDAKLIPKEHFTKGVKDAIKKIVETEAYFEHREGFPASTLNLTKTQGEAIASIERNAGKHAYDTMVRLFYAAPIEIADKMSTAGLVGSMRQFSYVGSNNVLNGIRPDKFMGFEFSWQDPFGIKSSRNQREHLDAYKRRSFFNVPYKHLMGKPYVLTIEELATLFHFPGLAATTPTLARVPSKKAEAPANLPI
;
A
#
# COMPACT_ATOMS: atom_id res chain seq x y z
N MET A 1 18.68 22.51 45.08
CA MET A 1 19.21 21.62 44.04
C MET A 1 20.72 21.71 44.13
N PRO A 2 21.47 20.60 44.27
CA PRO A 2 22.92 20.68 44.35
C PRO A 2 23.48 21.13 43.00
N ASP A 3 24.35 22.15 43.02
CA ASP A 3 25.09 22.61 41.86
C ASP A 3 25.96 21.47 41.35
N ILE A 4 25.58 20.88 40.22
CA ILE A 4 26.37 19.86 39.54
C ILE A 4 27.59 20.58 38.96
N ASP A 5 28.77 20.31 39.51
CA ASP A 5 30.03 20.87 39.01
C ASP A 5 30.28 20.41 37.57
N LEU A 6 30.18 21.37 36.65
CA LEU A 6 30.35 21.18 35.21
C LEU A 6 31.69 20.51 34.88
N ALA A 7 32.76 20.80 35.64
CA ALA A 7 34.08 20.21 35.40
C ALA A 7 34.11 18.71 35.73
N VAL A 8 33.43 18.30 36.81
CA VAL A 8 33.29 16.89 37.20
C VAL A 8 32.44 16.13 36.19
N THR A 9 31.34 16.71 35.72
CA THR A 9 30.49 16.11 34.68
C THR A 9 31.23 15.94 33.35
N LEU A 10 31.97 16.96 32.89
CA LEU A 10 32.73 16.88 31.64
C LEU A 10 33.86 15.84 31.72
N ARG A 11 34.56 15.74 32.86
CA ARG A 11 35.59 14.71 33.07
C ARG A 11 35.00 13.30 33.04
N PHE A 12 33.84 13.09 33.66
CA PHE A 12 33.15 11.80 33.62
C PHE A 12 32.72 11.41 32.19
N ILE A 13 32.19 12.36 31.42
CA ILE A 13 31.83 12.14 30.01
C ILE A 13 33.06 11.76 29.19
N PHE A 14 34.18 12.49 29.32
CA PHE A 14 35.40 12.20 28.56
C PHE A 14 36.01 10.84 28.91
N VAL A 15 36.02 10.46 30.20
CA VAL A 15 36.56 9.16 30.64
C VAL A 15 35.65 8.00 30.20
N SER A 16 34.33 8.19 30.18
CA SER A 16 33.37 7.20 29.70
C SER A 16 33.18 7.21 28.18
N ALA A 17 33.67 8.23 27.47
CA ALA A 17 33.50 8.39 26.03
C ALA A 17 33.98 7.19 25.20
N PRO A 18 35.14 6.54 25.48
CA PRO A 18 35.55 5.36 24.72
C PRO A 18 34.54 4.21 24.78
N PHE A 19 33.85 4.03 25.90
CA PHE A 19 32.83 3.00 26.05
C PHE A 19 31.58 3.32 25.22
N TRP A 20 31.02 4.52 25.37
CA TRP A 20 29.86 4.95 24.60
C TRP A 20 30.14 5.02 23.10
N LEU A 21 31.34 5.49 22.72
CA LEU A 21 31.79 5.53 21.34
C LEU A 21 31.92 4.13 20.75
N THR A 22 32.46 3.16 21.50
CA THR A 22 32.55 1.77 21.03
C THR A 22 31.17 1.18 20.77
N ILE A 23 30.20 1.37 21.68
CA ILE A 23 28.82 0.91 21.50
C ILE A 23 28.18 1.58 20.27
N LEU A 24 28.38 2.89 20.12
CA LEU A 24 27.87 3.65 18.98
C LEU A 24 28.46 3.12 17.67
N LEU A 25 29.78 2.92 17.60
CA LEU A 25 30.48 2.42 16.41
C LEU A 25 30.04 1.01 16.05
N ILE A 26 29.88 0.11 17.03
CA ILE A 26 29.35 -1.23 16.82
C ILE A 26 27.92 -1.14 16.26
N SER A 27 27.06 -0.32 16.84
CA SER A 27 25.68 -0.12 16.37
C SER A 27 25.63 0.40 14.93
N VAL A 28 26.42 1.43 14.62
CA VAL A 28 26.52 2.00 13.26
C VAL A 28 27.07 0.99 12.27
N PHE A 29 28.11 0.23 12.66
CA PHE A 29 28.69 -0.83 11.84
C PHE A 29 27.65 -1.90 11.52
N PHE A 30 26.98 -2.48 12.51
CA PHE A 30 25.97 -3.51 12.31
C PHE A 30 24.80 -3.01 11.46
N HIS A 31 24.32 -1.79 11.71
CA HIS A 31 23.24 -1.20 10.92
C HIS A 31 23.63 -0.99 9.46
N THR A 32 24.83 -0.43 9.23
CA THR A 32 25.35 -0.15 7.88
C THR A 32 25.65 -1.44 7.12
N TRP A 33 26.30 -2.40 7.77
CA TRP A 33 26.63 -3.71 7.21
C TRP A 33 25.37 -4.50 6.86
N LEU A 34 24.37 -4.56 7.76
CA LEU A 34 23.12 -5.26 7.49
C LEU A 34 22.35 -4.60 6.33
N ASN A 35 22.32 -3.26 6.29
CA ASN A 35 21.70 -2.54 5.18
C ASN A 35 22.44 -2.79 3.85
N TYR A 36 23.78 -2.88 3.87
CA TYR A 36 24.57 -3.27 2.72
C TYR A 36 24.21 -4.68 2.24
N LYS A 37 24.18 -5.66 3.14
CA LYS A 37 23.77 -7.04 2.82
C LYS A 37 22.36 -7.14 2.27
N ARG A 38 21.41 -6.40 2.83
CA ARG A 38 20.04 -6.32 2.31
C ARG A 38 19.99 -5.72 0.90
N ARG A 39 20.77 -4.69 0.62
CA ARG A 39 20.86 -4.10 -0.74
C ARG A 39 21.46 -5.09 -1.74
N GLU A 40 22.51 -5.80 -1.34
CA GLU A 40 23.14 -6.85 -2.12
C GLU A 40 22.12 -7.95 -2.47
N PHE A 41 21.41 -8.46 -1.46
CA PHE A 41 20.36 -9.46 -1.63
C PHE A 41 19.23 -9.01 -2.56
N ILE A 42 18.69 -7.80 -2.36
CA ILE A 42 17.60 -7.26 -3.21
C ILE A 42 18.06 -7.13 -4.66
N ARG A 43 19.30 -6.68 -4.88
CA ARG A 43 19.87 -6.53 -6.22
C ARG A 43 20.09 -7.89 -6.89
N GLU A 44 20.61 -8.87 -6.15
CA GLU A 44 20.87 -10.23 -6.67
C GLU A 44 19.60 -10.93 -7.14
N LYS A 45 18.50 -10.77 -6.41
CA LYS A 45 17.22 -11.41 -6.74
C LYS A 45 16.55 -10.86 -8.00
N GLY A 46 16.89 -9.64 -8.40
CA GLY A 46 16.27 -8.98 -9.53
C GLY A 46 14.79 -8.67 -9.29
N ASN A 47 14.19 -8.02 -10.27
CA ASN A 47 12.76 -7.73 -10.28
C ASN A 47 12.24 -7.71 -11.72
N VAL A 48 10.93 -7.83 -11.83
CA VAL A 48 10.19 -7.81 -13.10
C VAL A 48 8.93 -6.97 -12.93
N LEU A 49 8.56 -6.26 -13.99
CA LEU A 49 7.28 -5.56 -14.10
C LEU A 49 6.39 -6.31 -15.08
N LEU A 50 5.19 -6.65 -14.64
CA LEU A 50 4.22 -7.40 -15.44
C LEU A 50 3.04 -6.49 -15.76
N GLU A 51 2.79 -6.24 -17.05
CA GLU A 51 1.56 -5.62 -17.54
C GLU A 51 0.46 -6.67 -17.58
N ILE A 52 -0.65 -6.38 -16.90
CA ILE A 52 -1.85 -7.23 -16.93
C ILE A 52 -2.85 -6.62 -17.89
N ARG A 53 -3.02 -7.24 -19.06
CA ARG A 53 -4.00 -6.82 -20.05
C ARG A 53 -5.33 -7.53 -19.83
N LEU A 54 -6.38 -6.73 -19.70
CA LEU A 54 -7.70 -7.21 -19.33
C LEU A 54 -8.50 -7.59 -20.58
N PRO A 55 -9.23 -8.72 -20.59
CA PRO A 55 -10.17 -9.03 -21.65
C PRO A 55 -11.37 -8.09 -21.59
N LYS A 56 -12.14 -8.02 -22.68
CA LYS A 56 -13.38 -7.23 -22.72
C LYS A 56 -14.41 -7.66 -21.66
N ASP A 57 -14.51 -8.94 -21.37
CA ASP A 57 -15.54 -9.48 -20.46
C ASP A 57 -14.92 -10.17 -19.24
N ILE A 58 -14.93 -9.47 -18.11
CA ILE A 58 -14.61 -10.01 -16.78
C ILE A 58 -15.92 -10.07 -15.98
N GLN A 59 -16.38 -11.28 -15.68
CA GLN A 59 -17.59 -11.54 -14.85
C GLN A 59 -17.22 -11.99 -13.43
N LYS A 60 -15.99 -11.72 -13.00
CA LYS A 60 -15.50 -12.07 -11.67
C LYS A 60 -15.70 -10.89 -10.72
N THR A 61 -16.13 -11.19 -9.50
CA THR A 61 -16.23 -10.21 -8.41
C THR A 61 -14.84 -9.97 -7.80
N PRO A 62 -14.66 -8.89 -7.01
CA PRO A 62 -13.40 -8.64 -6.28
C PRO A 62 -12.97 -9.80 -5.37
N ALA A 63 -13.88 -10.69 -4.96
CA ALA A 63 -13.56 -11.92 -4.24
C ALA A 63 -12.54 -12.81 -4.99
N ALA A 64 -12.53 -12.79 -6.34
CA ALA A 64 -11.52 -13.49 -7.12
C ALA A 64 -10.12 -12.89 -6.93
N MET A 65 -10.01 -11.57 -6.74
CA MET A 65 -8.75 -10.93 -6.40
C MET A 65 -8.33 -11.25 -4.97
N GLU A 66 -9.27 -11.32 -4.03
CA GLU A 66 -9.01 -11.75 -2.66
C GLU A 66 -8.32 -13.13 -2.64
N MET A 67 -8.83 -14.09 -3.42
CA MET A 67 -8.21 -15.42 -3.57
C MET A 67 -6.83 -15.38 -4.24
N ALA A 68 -6.61 -14.48 -5.20
CA ALA A 68 -5.30 -14.32 -5.83
C ALA A 68 -4.27 -13.77 -4.83
N LEU A 69 -4.66 -12.77 -4.03
CA LEU A 69 -3.83 -12.18 -2.98
C LEU A 69 -3.54 -13.16 -1.84
N GLU A 70 -4.49 -14.03 -1.50
CA GLU A 70 -4.25 -15.12 -0.55
C GLU A 70 -3.11 -16.03 -1.02
N GLY A 71 -3.12 -16.40 -2.31
CA GLY A 71 -2.08 -17.24 -2.91
C GLY A 71 -0.69 -16.59 -3.03
N MET A 72 -0.60 -15.27 -2.78
CA MET A 72 0.63 -14.47 -2.77
C MET A 72 1.18 -14.24 -1.36
N TRP A 73 0.45 -14.64 -0.32
CA TRP A 73 0.81 -14.36 1.07
C TRP A 73 1.91 -15.30 1.54
N GLU A 74 3.06 -14.73 1.89
CA GLU A 74 4.20 -15.46 2.45
C GLU A 74 4.99 -14.51 3.36
N ASP A 75 4.99 -14.81 4.66
CA ASP A 75 5.58 -13.95 5.68
C ASP A 75 7.02 -14.34 6.04
N VAL A 76 7.52 -15.46 5.53
CA VAL A 76 8.84 -16.01 5.87
C VAL A 76 9.93 -15.40 4.98
N PRO A 77 10.86 -14.59 5.53
CA PRO A 77 12.01 -14.09 4.77
C PRO A 77 13.12 -15.15 4.60
N GLY A 78 13.08 -16.22 5.41
CA GLY A 78 14.11 -17.26 5.52
C GLY A 78 14.46 -17.57 6.98
N THR A 79 15.58 -18.27 7.18
CA THR A 79 16.09 -18.57 8.53
C THR A 79 16.79 -17.36 9.16
N ASN A 80 17.04 -17.38 10.48
CA ASN A 80 17.78 -16.29 11.14
C ASN A 80 19.17 -16.03 10.50
N PRO A 81 19.97 -17.07 10.18
CA PRO A 81 21.20 -16.88 9.41
C PRO A 81 20.99 -16.19 8.06
N ASP A 82 19.93 -16.53 7.32
CA ASP A 82 19.65 -15.89 6.04
C ASP A 82 19.34 -14.39 6.21
N VAL A 83 18.54 -14.04 7.21
CA VAL A 83 18.19 -12.64 7.52
C VAL A 83 19.43 -11.83 7.90
N TYR A 84 20.27 -12.35 8.79
CA TYR A 84 21.37 -11.59 9.37
C TYR A 84 22.66 -11.67 8.56
N LEU A 85 23.01 -12.82 7.98
CA LEU A 85 24.26 -13.01 7.21
C LEU A 85 24.09 -12.71 5.73
N LYS A 86 22.97 -13.15 5.13
CA LYS A 86 22.68 -12.93 3.70
C LYS A 86 21.86 -11.68 3.45
N GLY A 87 21.32 -11.05 4.50
CA GLY A 87 20.46 -9.88 4.35
C GLY A 87 19.09 -10.21 3.74
N ALA A 88 18.60 -11.44 3.92
CA ALA A 88 17.31 -11.84 3.38
C ALA A 88 16.17 -10.96 3.93
N VAL A 89 15.28 -10.55 3.03
CA VAL A 89 14.11 -9.74 3.34
C VAL A 89 12.85 -10.43 2.87
N ARG A 90 11.74 -10.15 3.55
CA ARG A 90 10.41 -10.60 3.12
C ARG A 90 10.14 -10.13 1.70
N ASN A 91 9.43 -10.95 0.93
CA ASN A 91 8.98 -10.53 -0.38
C ASN A 91 7.98 -9.37 -0.25
N TRP A 92 7.86 -8.57 -1.30
CA TRP A 92 6.84 -7.54 -1.41
C TRP A 92 6.44 -7.37 -2.86
N PHE A 93 5.23 -6.86 -3.07
CA PHE A 93 4.66 -6.63 -4.38
C PHE A 93 4.25 -5.16 -4.51
N SER A 94 4.17 -4.68 -5.74
CA SER A 94 3.54 -3.41 -6.07
C SER A 94 2.37 -3.69 -6.98
N LEU A 95 1.16 -3.37 -6.54
CA LEU A 95 -0.04 -3.40 -7.37
C LEU A 95 -0.29 -1.98 -7.87
N GLU A 96 -0.24 -1.77 -9.19
CA GLU A 96 -0.21 -0.43 -9.77
C GLU A 96 -1.34 -0.25 -10.77
N ILE A 97 -2.09 0.85 -10.61
CA ILE A 97 -3.03 1.35 -11.61
C ILE A 97 -2.46 2.65 -12.13
N VAL A 98 -2.09 2.68 -13.41
CA VAL A 98 -1.27 3.73 -13.99
C VAL A 98 -1.95 4.26 -15.23
N SER A 99 -2.00 5.59 -15.36
CA SER A 99 -2.32 6.28 -16.59
C SER A 99 -1.03 6.73 -17.26
N ILE A 100 -0.84 6.32 -18.50
CA ILE A 100 0.24 6.79 -19.37
C ILE A 100 -0.44 7.51 -20.54
N GLY A 101 -0.46 8.84 -20.50
CA GLY A 101 -1.08 9.65 -21.55
C GLY A 101 -2.59 9.47 -21.69
N GLY A 102 -3.28 9.11 -20.61
CA GLY A 102 -4.73 8.84 -20.60
C GLY A 102 -5.10 7.36 -20.78
N GLU A 103 -4.15 6.50 -21.18
CA GLU A 103 -4.38 5.06 -21.26
C GLU A 103 -4.18 4.41 -19.89
N VAL A 104 -5.22 3.79 -19.34
CA VAL A 104 -5.17 3.14 -18.03
C VAL A 104 -4.66 1.71 -18.18
N LYS A 105 -3.60 1.38 -17.44
CA LYS A 105 -2.92 0.08 -17.42
C LYS A 105 -2.77 -0.45 -16.00
N PHE A 106 -2.82 -1.76 -15.88
CA PHE A 106 -2.58 -2.48 -14.64
C PHE A 106 -1.19 -3.09 -14.69
N PHE A 107 -0.39 -2.83 -13.66
CA PHE A 107 0.92 -3.45 -13.51
C PHE A 107 1.05 -4.15 -12.17
N ILE A 108 1.81 -5.23 -12.16
CA ILE A 108 2.26 -5.89 -10.93
C ILE A 108 3.78 -6.00 -10.98
N TRP A 109 4.44 -5.38 -10.01
CA TRP A 109 5.88 -5.52 -9.80
C TRP A 109 6.14 -6.62 -8.76
N THR A 110 7.11 -7.48 -9.04
CA THR A 110 7.56 -8.51 -8.10
C THR A 110 9.02 -8.90 -8.33
N ARG A 111 9.58 -9.70 -7.43
CA ARG A 111 10.90 -10.32 -7.63
C ARG A 111 10.84 -11.42 -8.68
N THR A 112 11.93 -11.61 -9.41
CA THR A 112 12.00 -12.56 -10.53
C THR A 112 11.66 -14.00 -10.11
N ASP A 113 12.02 -14.40 -8.89
CA ASP A 113 11.71 -15.72 -8.32
C ASP A 113 10.22 -15.95 -8.04
N TRP A 114 9.45 -14.87 -7.85
CA TRP A 114 8.02 -14.91 -7.56
C TRP A 114 7.12 -14.80 -8.79
N ARG A 115 7.68 -14.46 -9.96
CA ARG A 115 6.93 -14.28 -11.21
C ARG A 115 6.00 -15.45 -11.53
N LYS A 116 6.53 -16.68 -11.54
CA LYS A 116 5.75 -17.89 -11.90
C LYS A 116 4.60 -18.16 -10.92
N ILE A 117 4.84 -17.91 -9.64
CA ILE A 117 3.81 -18.06 -8.60
C ILE A 117 2.71 -17.04 -8.85
N LEU A 118 3.09 -15.77 -9.05
CA LEU A 118 2.14 -14.70 -9.31
C LEU A 118 1.29 -14.95 -10.57
N GLU A 119 1.92 -15.31 -11.68
CA GLU A 119 1.23 -15.66 -12.93
C GLU A 119 0.22 -16.80 -12.69
N SER A 120 0.64 -17.87 -12.02
CA SER A 120 -0.22 -19.00 -11.68
C SER A 120 -1.43 -18.60 -10.83
N ARG A 121 -1.24 -17.74 -9.80
CA ARG A 121 -2.33 -17.26 -8.94
C ARG A 121 -3.32 -16.37 -9.70
N ILE A 122 -2.81 -15.48 -10.55
CA ILE A 122 -3.66 -14.60 -11.36
C ILE A 122 -4.43 -15.42 -12.40
N TYR A 123 -3.79 -16.32 -13.16
CA TYR A 123 -4.46 -17.16 -14.15
C TYR A 123 -5.51 -18.09 -13.54
N ALA A 124 -5.28 -18.61 -12.32
CA ALA A 124 -6.25 -19.44 -11.63
C ALA A 124 -7.59 -18.73 -11.37
N GLN A 125 -7.56 -17.41 -11.14
CA GLN A 125 -8.76 -16.61 -10.87
C GLN A 125 -9.27 -15.89 -12.11
N TYR A 126 -8.35 -15.51 -13.00
CA TYR A 126 -8.58 -14.72 -14.21
C TYR A 126 -7.93 -15.38 -15.44
N PRO A 127 -8.47 -16.49 -15.95
CA PRO A 127 -7.86 -17.22 -17.07
C PRO A 127 -7.82 -16.44 -18.38
N GLY A 128 -8.64 -15.39 -18.52
CA GLY A 128 -8.73 -14.57 -19.73
C GLY A 128 -7.81 -13.35 -19.78
N VAL A 129 -7.03 -13.07 -18.74
CA VAL A 129 -6.06 -11.96 -18.75
C VAL A 129 -4.80 -12.37 -19.50
N GLU A 130 -4.08 -11.41 -20.08
CA GLU A 130 -2.76 -11.67 -20.63
C GLU A 130 -1.71 -10.98 -19.75
N ILE A 131 -0.69 -11.74 -19.34
CA ILE A 131 0.41 -11.23 -18.51
C ILE A 131 1.66 -11.10 -19.39
N HIS A 132 2.13 -9.87 -19.56
CA HIS A 132 3.31 -9.55 -20.36
C HIS A 132 4.39 -8.94 -19.47
N GLU A 133 5.62 -9.43 -19.58
CA GLU A 133 6.77 -8.72 -18.99
C GLU A 133 7.09 -7.51 -19.87
N VAL A 134 7.22 -6.35 -19.23
CA VAL A 134 7.45 -5.08 -19.90
C VAL A 134 8.60 -4.32 -19.25
N GLU A 135 9.18 -3.39 -19.99
CA GLU A 135 10.13 -2.43 -19.45
C GLU A 135 9.43 -1.50 -18.44
N ASP A 136 10.16 -1.10 -17.39
CA ASP A 136 9.58 -0.30 -16.32
C ASP A 136 9.37 1.15 -16.75
N TYR A 137 8.11 1.50 -17.02
CA TYR A 137 7.67 2.84 -17.40
C TYR A 137 8.13 3.95 -16.43
N ALA A 138 8.39 3.61 -15.15
CA ALA A 138 8.85 4.59 -14.18
C ALA A 138 10.30 5.05 -14.47
N LEU A 139 11.10 4.25 -15.19
CA LEU A 139 12.48 4.60 -15.51
C LEU A 139 12.58 5.81 -16.43
N ASP A 140 11.63 5.98 -17.35
CA ASP A 140 11.56 7.09 -18.31
C ASP A 140 11.31 8.47 -17.65
N ILE A 141 10.86 8.46 -16.39
CA ILE A 141 10.53 9.69 -15.66
C ILE A 141 11.83 10.34 -15.15
N ILE A 142 12.25 11.44 -15.78
CA ILE A 142 13.45 12.18 -15.37
C ILE A 142 13.03 13.41 -14.55
N PHE A 143 13.54 13.50 -13.33
CA PHE A 143 13.33 14.69 -12.48
C PHE A 143 14.33 15.79 -12.83
N ASP A 144 13.83 16.80 -13.51
CA ASP A 144 14.47 18.10 -13.69
C ASP A 144 13.52 19.16 -13.12
N PRO A 145 13.87 19.87 -12.03
CA PRO A 145 13.01 20.89 -11.41
C PRO A 145 12.54 22.00 -12.37
N THR A 146 13.25 22.20 -13.48
CA THR A 146 12.94 23.26 -14.46
C THR A 146 12.07 22.78 -15.63
N LYS A 147 11.93 21.47 -15.81
CA LYS A 147 11.20 20.88 -16.96
C LYS A 147 10.09 19.92 -16.56
N THR A 148 10.25 19.22 -15.45
CA THR A 148 9.34 18.16 -15.01
C THR A 148 8.74 18.51 -13.66
N LYS A 149 7.42 18.52 -13.60
CA LYS A 149 6.70 18.59 -12.35
C LYS A 149 6.48 17.18 -11.81
N ILE A 150 6.88 16.95 -10.56
CA ILE A 150 6.60 15.72 -9.84
C ILE A 150 5.76 16.04 -8.62
N GLY A 151 4.64 15.32 -8.50
CA GLY A 151 3.71 15.38 -7.40
C GLY A 151 3.40 13.99 -6.88
N GLY A 152 2.90 13.93 -5.65
CA GLY A 152 2.67 12.66 -5.00
C GLY A 152 2.72 12.74 -3.49
N ILE A 153 2.19 11.67 -2.92
CA ILE A 153 1.70 11.64 -1.57
C ILE A 153 1.67 10.21 -1.08
N THR A 154 2.10 10.06 0.17
CA THR A 154 1.91 8.84 0.95
C THR A 154 0.59 8.92 1.72
N THR A 155 -0.02 7.77 1.96
CA THR A 155 -1.26 7.69 2.73
C THR A 155 -1.04 7.12 4.13
N LYS A 156 -2.07 7.27 4.97
CA LYS A 156 -2.22 6.60 6.26
C LYS A 156 -3.68 6.27 6.51
N LEU A 157 -3.92 5.41 7.48
CA LEU A 157 -5.27 5.21 8.02
C LEU A 157 -5.70 6.36 8.93
N SER A 158 -7.01 6.53 9.03
CA SER A 158 -7.63 7.55 9.89
C SER A 158 -7.76 7.07 11.33
N LYS A 159 -8.04 5.77 11.49
CA LYS A 159 -8.16 5.05 12.75
C LYS A 159 -7.11 3.92 12.83
N GLU A 160 -7.17 3.13 13.89
CA GLU A 160 -6.27 2.02 14.19
C GLU A 160 -6.33 0.90 13.13
N ASP A 161 -5.21 0.19 12.95
CA ASP A 161 -5.04 -0.91 11.98
C ASP A 161 -6.07 -2.05 12.15
N ALA A 162 -6.69 -2.19 13.32
CA ALA A 162 -7.67 -3.24 13.61
C ALA A 162 -9.08 -2.93 13.08
N ILE A 163 -9.36 -1.67 12.72
CA ILE A 163 -10.64 -1.27 12.13
C ILE A 163 -10.46 -1.25 10.61
N PRO A 164 -11.22 -2.05 9.85
CA PRO A 164 -11.09 -2.11 8.41
C PRO A 164 -11.69 -0.88 7.74
N ILE A 165 -11.23 -0.58 6.52
CA ILE A 165 -11.91 0.31 5.60
C ILE A 165 -13.19 -0.33 5.07
N LYS A 166 -14.03 0.47 4.41
CA LYS A 166 -15.18 -0.06 3.68
C LYS A 166 -14.71 -1.02 2.58
N THR A 167 -15.23 -2.24 2.56
CA THR A 167 -14.80 -3.29 1.63
C THR A 167 -15.80 -3.52 0.50
N TYR A 168 -15.41 -4.29 -0.51
CA TYR A 168 -16.25 -4.61 -1.66
C TYR A 168 -17.59 -5.26 -1.26
N ILE A 169 -17.64 -5.98 -0.13
CA ILE A 169 -18.88 -6.55 0.43
C ILE A 169 -19.81 -5.44 0.90
N ASP A 170 -19.27 -4.40 1.54
CA ASP A 170 -20.04 -3.24 1.98
C ASP A 170 -20.49 -2.36 0.80
N PHE A 171 -19.85 -2.51 -0.37
CA PHE A 171 -20.31 -1.96 -1.66
C PHE A 171 -21.27 -2.88 -2.40
N GLY A 172 -21.52 -4.11 -1.91
CA GLY A 172 -22.43 -5.08 -2.51
C GLY A 172 -21.86 -5.81 -3.74
N LEU A 173 -20.55 -5.71 -4.00
CA LEU A 173 -19.88 -6.32 -5.16
C LEU A 173 -19.71 -7.84 -5.06
N ASP A 174 -20.07 -8.43 -3.93
CA ASP A 174 -20.08 -9.88 -3.68
C ASP A 174 -21.33 -10.58 -4.26
N LYS A 175 -22.40 -9.83 -4.54
CA LYS A 175 -23.68 -10.39 -4.98
C LYS A 175 -23.65 -10.76 -6.47
N THR A 176 -23.85 -12.04 -6.77
CA THR A 176 -23.84 -12.61 -8.14
C THR A 176 -25.21 -12.63 -8.84
N ASP A 177 -26.31 -12.52 -8.08
CA ASP A 177 -27.66 -12.70 -8.61
C ASP A 177 -28.26 -11.35 -9.03
N LYS A 178 -28.00 -10.94 -10.28
CA LYS A 178 -28.71 -9.88 -11.02
C LYS A 178 -28.85 -8.52 -10.30
N GLU A 179 -27.77 -7.75 -10.30
CA GLU A 179 -27.76 -6.27 -10.31
C GLU A 179 -26.32 -5.71 -10.45
N GLN A 180 -25.35 -6.48 -10.97
CA GLN A 180 -23.96 -6.03 -11.11
C GLN A 180 -23.82 -4.75 -11.95
N GLU A 181 -24.73 -4.49 -12.89
CA GLU A 181 -24.75 -3.25 -13.67
C GLU A 181 -25.22 -2.02 -12.87
N GLN A 182 -25.96 -2.20 -11.77
CA GLN A 182 -26.42 -1.11 -10.91
C GLN A 182 -25.47 -0.82 -9.73
N ILE A 183 -24.57 -1.77 -9.41
CA ILE A 183 -23.61 -1.61 -8.33
C ILE A 183 -22.47 -0.71 -8.81
N VAL A 184 -22.30 0.41 -8.10
CA VAL A 184 -21.20 1.37 -8.36
C VAL A 184 -19.91 0.80 -7.78
N ASP A 185 -19.02 0.38 -8.67
CA ASP A 185 -17.67 -0.08 -8.30
C ASP A 185 -16.83 1.10 -7.78
N PRO A 186 -16.22 0.99 -6.59
CA PRO A 186 -15.41 2.06 -6.05
C PRO A 186 -14.12 2.29 -6.87
N LEU A 187 -13.68 1.43 -7.78
CA LEU A 187 -12.54 1.80 -8.64
C LEU A 187 -12.89 2.84 -9.70
N VAL A 188 -14.18 3.02 -10.05
CA VAL A 188 -14.60 3.87 -11.18
C VAL A 188 -14.07 5.31 -11.05
N PRO A 189 -14.21 6.05 -9.93
CA PRO A 189 -13.68 7.40 -9.85
C PRO A 189 -12.16 7.48 -10.00
N VAL A 190 -11.42 6.44 -9.59
CA VAL A 190 -9.97 6.36 -9.80
C VAL A 190 -9.66 6.14 -11.28
N LEU A 191 -10.37 5.22 -11.93
CA LEU A 191 -10.18 4.91 -13.35
C LEU A 191 -10.55 6.10 -14.25
N GLU A 192 -11.66 6.79 -13.99
CA GLU A 192 -12.06 8.00 -14.71
C GLU A 192 -11.05 9.14 -14.52
N TYR A 193 -10.59 9.32 -13.28
CA TYR A 193 -9.54 10.29 -13.01
C TYR A 193 -8.27 9.96 -13.79
N LEU A 194 -7.81 8.71 -13.77
CA LEU A 194 -6.63 8.26 -14.52
C LEU A 194 -6.84 8.37 -16.03
N GLY A 195 -8.03 8.05 -16.54
CA GLY A 195 -8.38 8.14 -17.96
C GLY A 195 -8.41 9.56 -18.52
N SER A 196 -8.72 10.55 -17.69
CA SER A 196 -8.77 11.97 -18.09
C SER A 196 -7.41 12.66 -18.17
N ARG A 197 -6.30 11.91 -18.08
CA ARG A 197 -4.95 12.47 -18.28
C ARG A 197 -4.67 12.75 -19.76
N GLN A 198 -3.88 13.78 -20.01
CA GLN A 198 -3.43 14.19 -21.33
C GLN A 198 -2.17 13.42 -21.75
N PRO A 199 -1.88 13.30 -23.06
CA PRO A 199 -0.63 12.77 -23.56
C PRO A 199 0.59 13.46 -22.90
N GLY A 200 1.54 12.67 -22.41
CA GLY A 200 2.72 13.15 -21.70
C GLY A 200 2.55 13.28 -20.18
N GLU A 201 1.33 13.13 -19.65
CA GLU A 201 1.10 13.00 -18.22
C GLU A 201 1.17 11.54 -17.77
N ILE A 202 1.78 11.31 -16.62
CA ILE A 202 1.77 10.03 -15.91
C ILE A 202 1.11 10.24 -14.56
N ALA A 203 0.08 9.46 -14.26
CA ALA A 203 -0.55 9.42 -12.95
C ALA A 203 -0.66 7.97 -12.50
N ALA A 204 -0.31 7.68 -11.25
CA ALA A 204 -0.27 6.30 -10.76
C ALA A 204 -0.79 6.20 -9.33
N MET A 205 -1.57 5.17 -9.08
CA MET A 205 -1.81 4.63 -7.75
C MET A 205 -0.94 3.39 -7.57
N GLN A 206 0.06 3.48 -6.69
CA GLN A 206 0.99 2.41 -6.36
C GLN A 206 0.65 1.86 -4.98
N ILE A 207 0.25 0.60 -4.90
CA ILE A 207 -0.11 -0.09 -3.67
C ILE A 207 1.00 -1.08 -3.36
N LEU A 208 1.87 -0.72 -2.41
CA LEU A 208 2.95 -1.59 -1.96
C LEU A 208 2.43 -2.50 -0.86
N ILE A 209 2.60 -3.81 -1.03
CA ILE A 209 2.13 -4.82 -0.07
C ILE A 209 3.26 -5.78 0.33
N GLN A 210 3.33 -6.15 1.60
CA GLN A 210 4.22 -7.17 2.16
C GLN A 210 3.46 -7.96 3.21
N ALA A 211 3.54 -9.30 3.18
CA ALA A 211 2.76 -10.15 4.08
C ALA A 211 2.93 -9.73 5.55
N HIS A 212 1.83 -9.44 6.24
CA HIS A 212 1.84 -8.95 7.61
C HIS A 212 2.16 -10.08 8.59
N ARG A 213 2.95 -9.76 9.61
CA ARG A 213 3.18 -10.62 10.78
C ARG A 213 3.55 -9.77 11.98
N GLY A 214 3.43 -10.35 13.18
CA GLY A 214 4.00 -9.74 14.39
C GLY A 214 5.51 -9.55 14.21
N MET A 215 6.01 -8.32 14.42
CA MET A 215 7.44 -8.06 14.25
C MET A 215 8.22 -8.72 15.38
N GLY A 216 9.31 -9.39 15.03
CA GLY A 216 10.13 -10.13 15.99
C GLY A 216 11.62 -10.03 15.70
N LYS A 217 12.36 -11.06 16.13
CA LYS A 217 13.83 -11.13 15.98
C LYS A 217 14.27 -11.03 14.53
N GLN A 218 13.49 -11.51 13.57
CA GLN A 218 13.84 -11.44 12.15
C GLN A 218 13.72 -10.04 11.54
N ASP A 219 13.05 -9.10 12.21
CA ASP A 219 12.88 -7.72 11.73
C ASP A 219 13.94 -6.78 12.31
N ALA A 220 14.96 -7.32 12.99
CA ALA A 220 16.00 -6.60 13.71
C ALA A 220 15.45 -5.62 14.76
N LYS A 221 14.32 -5.96 15.39
CA LYS A 221 13.72 -5.21 16.49
C LYS A 221 13.95 -5.90 17.82
N LEU A 222 14.37 -5.12 18.81
CA LEU A 222 14.55 -5.55 20.20
C LEU A 222 13.21 -5.75 20.91
N ILE A 223 12.21 -4.91 20.58
CA ILE A 223 10.86 -4.98 21.11
C ILE A 223 9.94 -5.51 20.00
N PRO A 224 9.30 -6.68 20.20
CA PRO A 224 8.38 -7.20 19.20
C PRO A 224 7.14 -6.29 19.08
N LYS A 225 6.68 -6.06 17.84
CA LYS A 225 5.36 -5.43 17.63
C LYS A 225 4.36 -6.55 17.48
N GLU A 226 3.28 -6.46 18.23
CA GLU A 226 2.24 -7.46 18.20
C GLU A 226 1.45 -7.45 16.89
N HIS A 227 0.79 -8.57 16.59
CA HIS A 227 -0.09 -8.73 15.45
C HIS A 227 -1.33 -7.84 15.56
N PHE A 228 -1.84 -7.33 14.44
CA PHE A 228 -2.97 -6.38 14.43
C PHE A 228 -4.22 -6.94 15.13
N THR A 229 -4.42 -8.26 15.09
CA THR A 229 -5.58 -8.94 15.71
C THR A 229 -5.69 -8.74 17.22
N LYS A 230 -4.59 -8.42 17.93
CA LYS A 230 -4.69 -8.11 19.36
C LYS A 230 -5.42 -6.80 19.63
N GLY A 231 -5.33 -5.83 18.72
CA GLY A 231 -6.07 -4.56 18.79
C GLY A 231 -7.56 -4.70 18.47
N VAL A 232 -8.03 -5.85 17.99
CA VAL A 232 -9.44 -6.06 17.60
C VAL A 232 -10.38 -5.95 18.80
N LYS A 233 -10.01 -6.53 19.95
CA LYS A 233 -10.84 -6.44 21.16
C LYS A 233 -10.97 -4.99 21.65
N ASP A 234 -9.86 -4.26 21.63
CA ASP A 234 -9.82 -2.85 22.03
C ASP A 234 -10.59 -1.97 21.04
N ALA A 235 -10.50 -2.25 19.74
CA ALA A 235 -11.26 -1.56 18.71
C ALA A 235 -12.78 -1.79 18.86
N ILE A 236 -13.21 -3.04 19.08
CA ILE A 236 -14.62 -3.38 19.33
C ILE A 236 -15.10 -2.65 20.59
N LYS A 237 -14.35 -2.73 21.69
CA LYS A 237 -14.68 -2.03 22.95
C LYS A 237 -14.84 -0.53 22.72
N LYS A 238 -13.92 0.10 21.99
CA LYS A 238 -13.96 1.53 21.67
C LYS A 238 -15.18 1.92 20.83
N ILE A 239 -15.57 1.10 19.86
CA ILE A 239 -16.78 1.32 19.04
C ILE A 239 -18.05 1.27 19.91
N VAL A 240 -18.10 0.30 20.83
CA VAL A 240 -19.22 0.14 21.78
C VAL A 240 -19.29 1.33 22.75
N GLU A 241 -18.14 1.83 23.24
CA GLU A 241 -18.08 2.90 24.25
C GLU A 241 -18.24 4.31 23.67
N THR A 242 -17.67 4.60 22.49
CA THR A 242 -17.56 5.98 21.95
C THR A 242 -18.85 6.46 21.27
N GLU A 243 -19.69 5.54 20.79
CA GLU A 243 -20.86 5.86 19.96
C GLU A 243 -22.17 5.31 20.56
N ALA A 244 -22.19 4.94 21.85
CA ALA A 244 -23.42 4.52 22.51
C ALA A 244 -24.40 5.70 22.61
N TYR A 245 -25.53 5.61 21.91
CA TYR A 245 -26.64 6.58 22.03
C TYR A 245 -27.27 6.59 23.44
N PHE A 246 -27.06 5.54 24.22
CA PHE A 246 -27.48 5.43 25.60
C PHE A 246 -26.25 5.44 26.51
N GLU A 247 -26.21 6.38 27.47
CA GLU A 247 -25.15 6.41 28.48
C GLU A 247 -25.02 5.04 29.17
N HIS A 248 -23.78 4.62 29.35
CA HIS A 248 -23.45 3.44 30.13
C HIS A 248 -24.01 3.60 31.55
N ARG A 249 -25.08 2.87 31.90
CA ARG A 249 -25.53 2.78 33.29
C ARG A 249 -24.53 1.92 34.04
N GLU A 250 -23.82 2.52 35.00
CA GLU A 250 -22.91 1.80 35.90
C GLU A 250 -23.58 0.53 36.45
N GLY A 251 -22.92 -0.62 36.28
CA GLY A 251 -23.40 -1.92 36.77
C GLY A 251 -24.07 -2.82 35.73
N PHE A 252 -24.29 -2.35 34.49
CA PHE A 252 -24.74 -3.20 33.38
C PHE A 252 -23.60 -3.40 32.37
N PRO A 253 -23.18 -4.64 32.04
CA PRO A 253 -22.24 -4.85 30.95
C PRO A 253 -22.81 -4.24 29.67
N ALA A 254 -21.97 -3.53 28.90
CA ALA A 254 -22.38 -2.94 27.62
C ALA A 254 -23.02 -4.04 26.76
N SER A 255 -24.34 -4.02 26.70
CA SER A 255 -25.12 -5.08 26.07
C SER A 255 -25.15 -4.86 24.57
N THR A 256 -24.90 -5.92 23.80
CA THR A 256 -25.05 -5.94 22.34
C THR A 256 -26.47 -5.55 21.88
N LEU A 257 -27.46 -5.56 22.79
CA LEU A 257 -28.83 -5.11 22.54
C LEU A 257 -28.98 -3.59 22.32
N ASN A 258 -28.00 -2.77 22.71
CA ASN A 258 -28.06 -1.30 22.56
C ASN A 258 -27.24 -0.77 21.37
N LEU A 259 -26.77 -1.65 20.48
CA LEU A 259 -25.98 -1.24 19.33
C LEU A 259 -26.87 -0.69 18.22
N THR A 260 -26.44 0.41 17.62
CA THR A 260 -27.01 0.87 16.35
C THR A 260 -26.72 -0.15 15.25
N LYS A 261 -27.54 -0.17 14.20
CA LYS A 261 -27.33 -1.05 13.04
C LYS A 261 -25.92 -0.89 12.46
N THR A 262 -25.44 0.35 12.35
CA THR A 262 -24.11 0.68 11.83
C THR A 262 -22.98 0.12 12.70
N GLN A 263 -23.14 0.15 14.03
CA GLN A 263 -22.16 -0.46 14.95
C GLN A 263 -22.15 -1.98 14.82
N GLY A 264 -23.33 -2.61 14.71
CA GLY A 264 -23.44 -4.05 14.49
C GLY A 264 -22.75 -4.49 13.19
N GLU A 265 -22.99 -3.76 12.09
CA GLU A 265 -22.35 -4.00 10.80
C GLU A 265 -20.83 -3.79 10.86
N ALA A 266 -20.36 -2.76 11.57
CA ALA A 266 -18.94 -2.48 11.73
C ALA A 266 -18.22 -3.55 12.57
N ILE A 267 -18.83 -4.01 13.66
CA ILE A 267 -18.30 -5.10 14.48
C ILE A 267 -18.24 -6.39 13.65
N ALA A 268 -19.30 -6.70 12.89
CA ALA A 268 -19.31 -7.86 12.01
C ALA A 268 -18.21 -7.76 10.93
N SER A 269 -17.97 -6.57 10.37
CA SER A 269 -16.87 -6.33 9.42
C SER A 269 -15.50 -6.53 10.05
N ILE A 270 -15.29 -6.04 11.28
CA ILE A 270 -14.04 -6.25 12.04
C ILE A 270 -13.81 -7.73 12.31
N GLU A 271 -14.82 -8.45 12.79
CA GLU A 271 -14.72 -9.89 13.08
C GLU A 271 -14.43 -10.70 11.82
N ARG A 272 -15.08 -10.37 10.70
CA ARG A 272 -14.83 -11.00 9.39
C ARG A 272 -13.39 -10.76 8.92
N ASN A 273 -12.91 -9.52 9.02
CA ASN A 273 -11.56 -9.14 8.58
C ASN A 273 -10.47 -9.71 9.49
N ALA A 274 -10.71 -9.86 10.80
CA ALA A 274 -9.75 -10.40 11.75
C ALA A 274 -9.33 -11.85 11.44
N GLY A 275 -10.19 -12.63 10.77
CA GLY A 275 -9.91 -14.00 10.35
C GLY A 275 -9.16 -14.13 9.02
N LYS A 276 -8.97 -13.04 8.28
CA LYS A 276 -8.35 -13.05 6.95
C LYS A 276 -6.86 -12.72 7.03
N HIS A 277 -6.10 -13.19 6.03
CA HIS A 277 -4.70 -12.80 5.91
C HIS A 277 -4.59 -11.30 5.63
N ALA A 278 -3.50 -10.71 6.13
CA ALA A 278 -3.27 -9.28 6.04
C ALA A 278 -1.88 -8.96 5.52
N TYR A 279 -1.74 -7.74 5.02
CA TYR A 279 -0.51 -7.20 4.44
C TYR A 279 -0.17 -5.87 5.11
N ASP A 280 1.11 -5.70 5.45
CA ASP A 280 1.70 -4.39 5.64
C ASP A 280 1.58 -3.65 4.31
N THR A 281 0.84 -2.55 4.29
CA THR A 281 0.48 -1.81 3.08
C THR A 281 0.91 -0.35 3.16
N MET A 282 1.26 0.21 2.00
CA MET A 282 1.38 1.65 1.78
C MET A 282 0.86 1.99 0.40
N VAL A 283 -0.14 2.88 0.35
CA VAL A 283 -0.61 3.45 -0.92
C VAL A 283 0.15 4.75 -1.18
N ARG A 284 0.79 4.80 -2.33
CA ARG A 284 1.51 5.96 -2.84
C ARG A 284 0.79 6.45 -4.09
N LEU A 285 0.35 7.70 -4.07
CA LEU A 285 -0.19 8.34 -5.25
C LEU A 285 0.94 9.16 -5.88
N PHE A 286 1.13 9.01 -7.18
CA PHE A 286 2.25 9.61 -7.89
C PHE A 286 1.75 10.28 -9.17
N TYR A 287 2.35 11.42 -9.50
CA TYR A 287 2.07 12.18 -10.71
C TYR A 287 3.36 12.79 -11.25
N ALA A 288 3.57 12.68 -12.56
CA ALA A 288 4.67 13.32 -13.25
C ALA A 288 4.21 13.83 -14.62
N ALA A 289 4.62 15.04 -14.96
CA ALA A 289 4.36 15.64 -16.27
C ALA A 289 5.37 16.75 -16.58
N PRO A 290 5.64 17.06 -17.87
CA PRO A 290 6.32 18.29 -18.25
C PRO A 290 5.60 19.52 -17.69
N ILE A 291 6.34 20.51 -17.19
CA ILE A 291 5.79 21.69 -16.48
C ILE A 291 4.78 22.46 -17.34
N GLU A 292 4.97 22.47 -18.66
CA GLU A 292 4.10 23.15 -19.62
C GLU A 292 2.67 22.59 -19.64
N ILE A 293 2.52 21.28 -19.46
CA ILE A 293 1.23 20.59 -19.47
C ILE A 293 0.74 20.23 -18.06
N ALA A 294 1.61 20.37 -17.05
CA ALA A 294 1.34 19.84 -15.73
C ALA A 294 0.27 20.66 -14.99
N ASP A 295 -0.84 20.01 -14.65
CA ASP A 295 -1.88 20.65 -13.86
C ASP A 295 -1.44 20.86 -12.39
N LYS A 296 -1.81 22.02 -11.82
CA LYS A 296 -1.56 22.37 -10.42
C LYS A 296 -2.29 21.45 -9.46
N MET A 297 -3.48 21.01 -9.83
CA MET A 297 -4.37 20.24 -8.98
C MET A 297 -4.26 18.73 -9.17
N SER A 298 -3.40 18.21 -10.05
CA SER A 298 -3.34 16.78 -10.38
C SER A 298 -3.09 15.87 -9.16
N THR A 299 -2.24 16.28 -8.22
CA THR A 299 -2.04 15.46 -7.01
C THR A 299 -3.27 15.51 -6.10
N ALA A 300 -3.93 16.67 -5.98
CA ALA A 300 -5.14 16.83 -5.19
C ALA A 300 -6.34 16.12 -5.84
N GLY A 301 -6.43 16.11 -7.17
CA GLY A 301 -7.42 15.37 -7.94
C GLY A 301 -7.28 13.87 -7.75
N LEU A 302 -6.04 13.35 -7.75
CA LEU A 302 -5.75 11.94 -7.49
C LEU A 302 -6.10 11.52 -6.05
N VAL A 303 -5.87 12.41 -5.08
CA VAL A 303 -6.37 12.22 -3.71
C VAL A 303 -7.90 12.27 -3.67
N GLY A 304 -8.50 13.18 -4.44
CA GLY A 304 -9.95 13.35 -4.55
C GLY A 304 -10.66 12.12 -5.12
N SER A 305 -10.06 11.44 -6.10
CA SER A 305 -10.60 10.20 -6.67
C SER A 305 -10.60 9.04 -5.68
N MET A 306 -9.78 9.10 -4.63
CA MET A 306 -9.73 8.08 -3.57
C MET A 306 -10.76 8.30 -2.46
N ARG A 307 -11.60 9.35 -2.54
CA ARG A 307 -12.51 9.74 -1.45
C ARG A 307 -13.50 8.67 -1.02
N GLN A 308 -13.90 7.76 -1.89
CA GLN A 308 -14.80 6.65 -1.52
C GLN A 308 -14.14 5.63 -0.56
N PHE A 309 -12.81 5.58 -0.56
CA PHE A 309 -12.00 4.79 0.37
C PHE A 309 -11.57 5.64 1.58
N SER A 310 -11.88 6.93 1.56
CA SER A 310 -11.57 7.89 2.62
C SER A 310 -12.72 7.99 3.61
N TYR A 311 -12.36 8.47 4.80
CA TYR A 311 -13.31 8.83 5.83
C TYR A 311 -14.19 10.01 5.38
N VAL A 312 -15.51 9.83 5.36
CA VAL A 312 -16.48 10.92 5.19
C VAL A 312 -17.60 10.78 6.23
N GLY A 313 -17.60 11.65 7.25
CA GLY A 313 -18.75 11.87 8.15
C GLY A 313 -18.54 11.46 9.61
N SER A 314 -19.11 12.24 10.54
CA SER A 314 -19.03 12.07 12.00
C SER A 314 -19.64 10.77 12.55
N ASN A 315 -20.39 10.01 11.72
CA ASN A 315 -21.06 8.76 12.10
C ASN A 315 -20.43 7.52 11.44
N ASN A 316 -19.27 7.65 10.80
CA ASN A 316 -18.64 6.51 10.13
C ASN A 316 -17.79 5.71 11.12
N VAL A 317 -18.23 4.49 11.43
CA VAL A 317 -17.60 3.57 12.39
C VAL A 317 -16.32 2.93 11.81
N LEU A 318 -16.29 2.72 10.49
CA LEU A 318 -15.17 2.10 9.78
C LEU A 318 -13.99 3.07 9.61
N ASN A 319 -12.88 2.53 9.12
CA ASN A 319 -11.65 3.27 8.85
C ASN A 319 -11.67 3.88 7.44
N GLY A 320 -10.69 4.71 7.14
CA GLY A 320 -10.53 5.32 5.83
C GLY A 320 -9.11 5.76 5.55
N ILE A 321 -8.74 5.69 4.27
CA ILE A 321 -7.42 6.10 3.77
C ILE A 321 -7.41 7.62 3.61
N ARG A 322 -6.41 8.26 4.18
CA ARG A 322 -6.21 9.71 4.08
C ARG A 322 -4.76 10.05 3.68
N PRO A 323 -4.56 11.23 3.07
CA PRO A 323 -3.25 11.87 2.96
C PRO A 323 -2.41 11.82 4.26
N ASP A 324 -1.15 11.43 4.18
CA ASP A 324 -0.16 11.59 5.26
C ASP A 324 0.83 12.70 4.96
N LYS A 325 1.73 12.50 3.99
CA LYS A 325 2.78 13.48 3.67
C LYS A 325 2.84 13.76 2.18
N PHE A 326 2.72 15.03 1.84
CA PHE A 326 3.01 15.54 0.50
C PHE A 326 4.52 15.76 0.32
N MET A 327 5.00 15.64 -0.91
CA MET A 327 6.39 15.98 -1.27
C MET A 327 6.72 17.48 -1.11
N GLY A 328 5.70 18.33 -1.25
CA GLY A 328 5.79 19.77 -1.05
C GLY A 328 5.44 20.19 0.39
N PHE A 329 5.71 21.45 0.69
CA PHE A 329 5.34 22.10 1.94
C PHE A 329 4.09 22.94 1.75
N GLU A 330 3.26 23.02 2.79
CA GLU A 330 2.02 23.81 2.77
C GLU A 330 2.34 25.31 2.76
N PHE A 331 3.33 25.72 3.54
CA PHE A 331 3.70 27.13 3.68
C PHE A 331 5.05 27.42 3.04
N SER A 332 5.13 28.52 2.30
CA SER A 332 6.35 28.95 1.59
C SER A 332 7.55 29.17 2.53
N TRP A 333 7.33 29.53 3.80
CA TRP A 333 8.41 29.71 4.79
C TRP A 333 9.08 28.41 5.23
N GLN A 334 8.51 27.23 4.96
CA GLN A 334 9.04 25.95 5.45
C GLN A 334 10.23 25.50 4.58
N ASP A 335 10.23 25.96 3.34
CA ASP A 335 11.26 25.70 2.33
C ASP A 335 11.39 26.92 1.38
N PRO A 336 11.89 28.07 1.88
CA PRO A 336 11.97 29.31 1.11
C PRO A 336 12.84 29.20 -0.15
N PHE A 337 13.72 28.20 -0.21
CA PHE A 337 14.63 27.96 -1.32
C PHE A 337 14.25 26.73 -2.16
N GLY A 338 13.16 26.03 -1.86
CA GLY A 338 12.74 24.83 -2.59
C GLY A 338 13.68 23.63 -2.50
N ILE A 339 14.71 23.68 -1.63
CA ILE A 339 15.77 22.67 -1.54
C ILE A 339 15.20 21.38 -0.94
N LYS A 340 14.39 21.50 0.11
CA LYS A 340 13.81 20.33 0.79
C LYS A 340 12.78 19.65 -0.10
N SER A 341 11.94 20.42 -0.79
CA SER A 341 10.93 19.88 -1.70
C SER A 341 11.60 19.18 -2.89
N SER A 342 12.64 19.77 -3.48
CA SER A 342 13.40 19.14 -4.57
C SER A 342 14.08 17.84 -4.12
N ARG A 343 14.64 17.81 -2.90
CA ARG A 343 15.19 16.58 -2.33
C ARG A 343 14.11 15.52 -2.13
N ASN A 344 12.97 15.90 -1.53
CA ASN A 344 11.85 14.99 -1.31
C ASN A 344 11.32 14.41 -2.62
N GLN A 345 11.17 15.25 -3.66
CA GLN A 345 10.75 14.82 -5.00
C GLN A 345 11.73 13.81 -5.60
N ARG A 346 13.03 14.07 -5.50
CA ARG A 346 14.08 13.16 -5.98
C ARG A 346 14.06 11.82 -5.23
N GLU A 347 14.03 11.85 -3.91
CA GLU A 347 14.00 10.64 -3.07
C GLU A 347 12.72 9.84 -3.30
N HIS A 348 11.57 10.51 -3.42
CA HIS A 348 10.29 9.87 -3.66
C HIS A 348 10.20 9.28 -5.08
N LEU A 349 10.74 9.97 -6.10
CA LEU A 349 10.86 9.39 -7.44
C LEU A 349 11.74 8.13 -7.42
N ASP A 350 12.92 8.17 -6.79
CA ASP A 350 13.79 6.99 -6.73
C ASP A 350 13.13 5.86 -5.93
N ALA A 351 12.43 6.18 -4.84
CA ALA A 351 11.64 5.20 -4.08
C ALA A 351 10.46 4.63 -4.88
N TYR A 352 9.84 5.43 -5.75
CA TYR A 352 8.77 5.03 -6.66
C TYR A 352 9.30 4.05 -7.71
N LYS A 353 10.37 4.41 -8.42
CA LYS A 353 11.04 3.55 -9.41
C LYS A 353 11.46 2.22 -8.81
N ARG A 354 12.06 2.24 -7.61
CA ARG A 354 12.55 1.03 -6.93
C ARG A 354 11.45 0.22 -6.22
N ARG A 355 10.19 0.70 -6.20
CA ARG A 355 9.10 0.14 -5.38
C ARG A 355 9.54 -0.03 -3.91
N SER A 356 10.36 0.90 -3.44
CA SER A 356 11.02 0.82 -2.12
C SER A 356 10.17 1.53 -1.08
N PHE A 357 9.79 0.77 -0.04
CA PHE A 357 9.09 1.29 1.14
C PHE A 357 9.28 0.41 2.38
N PHE A 358 9.21 -0.91 2.25
CA PHE A 358 9.39 -1.82 3.39
C PHE A 358 10.87 -2.06 3.73
N ASN A 359 11.72 -1.96 2.70
CA ASN A 359 13.13 -2.32 2.75
C ASN A 359 14.01 -1.14 2.30
N VAL A 360 15.32 -1.28 2.54
CA VAL A 360 16.34 -0.34 2.05
C VAL A 360 16.29 -0.21 0.52
N PRO A 361 16.67 0.96 -0.05
CA PRO A 361 17.21 2.14 0.64
C PRO A 361 16.16 3.05 1.29
N TYR A 362 14.89 3.03 0.85
CA TYR A 362 13.85 3.99 1.28
C TYR A 362 12.84 3.37 2.24
N LYS A 363 13.34 2.76 3.32
CA LYS A 363 12.48 2.17 4.33
C LYS A 363 11.64 3.25 5.03
N HIS A 364 10.31 3.13 4.93
CA HIS A 364 9.32 4.02 5.55
C HIS A 364 9.51 5.49 5.13
N LEU A 365 9.95 5.70 3.89
CA LEU A 365 10.07 7.06 3.34
C LEU A 365 8.70 7.74 3.39
N MET A 366 8.66 8.87 4.10
CA MET A 366 7.50 9.75 4.21
C MET A 366 6.20 9.09 4.69
N GLY A 367 6.25 7.99 5.43
CA GLY A 367 5.05 7.38 5.99
C GLY A 367 5.34 6.12 6.80
N LYS A 368 4.33 5.59 7.48
CA LYS A 368 4.40 4.30 8.17
C LYS A 368 3.51 3.28 7.46
N PRO A 369 3.91 2.00 7.40
CA PRO A 369 3.02 0.96 6.92
C PRO A 369 1.81 0.88 7.84
N TYR A 370 0.65 0.63 7.25
CA TYR A 370 -0.58 0.29 7.95
C TYR A 370 -1.05 -1.08 7.45
N VAL A 371 -1.89 -1.75 8.21
CA VAL A 371 -2.32 -3.11 7.88
C VAL A 371 -3.62 -3.04 7.10
N LEU A 372 -3.71 -3.77 6.00
CA LEU A 372 -4.95 -4.05 5.27
C LEU A 372 -5.10 -5.55 5.08
N THR A 373 -6.31 -6.06 5.26
CA THR A 373 -6.63 -7.45 4.91
C THR A 373 -6.68 -7.64 3.39
N ILE A 374 -6.67 -8.90 2.97
CA ILE A 374 -6.94 -9.27 1.57
C ILE A 374 -8.30 -8.76 1.06
N GLU A 375 -9.31 -8.63 1.93
CA GLU A 375 -10.64 -8.11 1.57
C GLU A 375 -10.56 -6.60 1.28
N GLU A 376 -9.87 -5.85 2.13
CA GLU A 376 -9.63 -4.42 1.94
C GLU A 376 -8.75 -4.17 0.70
N LEU A 377 -7.70 -4.97 0.50
CA LEU A 377 -6.83 -4.86 -0.67
C LEU A 377 -7.54 -5.19 -1.97
N ALA A 378 -8.37 -6.25 -1.99
CA ALA A 378 -9.20 -6.58 -3.14
C ALA A 378 -10.21 -5.47 -3.48
N THR A 379 -10.54 -4.62 -2.51
CA THR A 379 -11.40 -3.44 -2.73
C THR A 379 -10.63 -2.28 -3.36
N LEU A 380 -9.33 -2.15 -3.07
CA LEU A 380 -8.45 -1.11 -3.62
C LEU A 380 -7.81 -1.50 -4.95
N PHE A 381 -7.71 -2.79 -5.22
CA PHE A 381 -7.13 -3.32 -6.44
C PHE A 381 -7.87 -4.59 -6.82
N HIS A 382 -8.69 -4.51 -7.85
CA HIS A 382 -9.29 -5.65 -8.53
C HIS A 382 -9.40 -5.31 -10.02
N PHE A 383 -9.64 -6.33 -10.84
CA PHE A 383 -9.89 -6.09 -12.25
C PHE A 383 -11.36 -5.72 -12.45
N PRO A 384 -11.65 -4.50 -12.93
CA PRO A 384 -13.03 -4.03 -13.07
C PRO A 384 -13.83 -4.94 -14.00
N GLY A 385 -15.05 -5.28 -13.58
CA GLY A 385 -16.00 -6.04 -14.37
C GLY A 385 -16.71 -5.20 -15.45
N LEU A 386 -17.84 -5.71 -15.96
CA LEU A 386 -18.68 -4.99 -16.93
C LEU A 386 -19.28 -3.69 -16.37
N ALA A 387 -19.47 -3.58 -15.06
CA ALA A 387 -20.04 -2.38 -14.42
C ALA A 387 -19.18 -1.11 -14.62
N ALA A 388 -17.86 -1.28 -14.79
CA ALA A 388 -16.93 -0.20 -15.03
C ALA A 388 -16.60 -0.12 -16.54
N THR A 389 -17.48 0.55 -17.30
CA THR A 389 -17.36 0.82 -18.75
C THR A 389 -16.48 2.03 -19.06
N THR A 390 -15.39 2.24 -18.32
CA THR A 390 -14.46 3.33 -18.63
C THR A 390 -13.76 3.05 -19.98
N PRO A 391 -13.94 3.91 -21.00
CA PRO A 391 -13.44 3.69 -22.37
C PRO A 391 -11.91 3.78 -22.49
N THR A 392 -11.25 4.43 -21.51
CA THR A 392 -9.79 4.63 -21.48
C THR A 392 -9.02 3.40 -21.00
N LEU A 393 -9.72 2.34 -20.61
CA LEU A 393 -9.11 1.08 -20.23
C LEU A 393 -8.74 0.27 -21.49
N ALA A 394 -7.44 0.02 -21.68
CA ALA A 394 -6.97 -0.80 -22.79
C ALA A 394 -7.37 -2.27 -22.59
N ARG A 395 -8.39 -2.74 -23.33
CA ARG A 395 -8.88 -4.12 -23.29
C ARG A 395 -8.42 -4.92 -24.50
N VAL A 396 -8.04 -6.18 -24.29
CA VAL A 396 -7.69 -7.12 -25.37
C VAL A 396 -8.94 -7.45 -26.18
N PRO A 397 -8.91 -7.36 -27.52
CA PRO A 397 -10.11 -7.45 -28.36
C PRO A 397 -10.77 -8.83 -28.39
N SER A 398 -10.05 -9.91 -28.10
CA SER A 398 -10.56 -11.29 -28.08
C SER A 398 -9.80 -12.15 -27.09
N LYS A 399 -10.49 -13.04 -26.36
CA LYS A 399 -9.84 -14.13 -25.60
C LYS A 399 -9.13 -15.05 -26.59
N LYS A 400 -7.88 -15.44 -26.34
CA LYS A 400 -7.24 -16.51 -27.11
C LYS A 400 -8.03 -17.79 -26.86
N ALA A 401 -8.63 -18.34 -27.91
CA ALA A 401 -9.21 -19.66 -27.86
C ALA A 401 -8.07 -20.67 -27.64
N GLU A 402 -8.17 -21.52 -26.61
CA GLU A 402 -7.30 -22.69 -26.54
C GLU A 402 -7.54 -23.53 -27.80
N ALA A 403 -6.44 -24.01 -28.41
CA ALA A 403 -6.57 -24.92 -29.54
C ALA A 403 -7.31 -26.18 -29.05
N PRO A 404 -8.35 -26.66 -29.77
CA PRO A 404 -9.07 -27.85 -29.37
C PRO A 404 -8.11 -29.02 -29.21
N ALA A 405 -8.22 -29.77 -28.11
CA ALA A 405 -7.31 -30.85 -27.74
C ALA A 405 -7.22 -32.02 -28.75
N ASN A 406 -8.07 -32.01 -29.79
CA ASN A 406 -8.14 -33.02 -30.86
C ASN A 406 -7.52 -32.54 -32.18
N LEU A 407 -6.32 -31.94 -32.14
CA LEU A 407 -5.53 -31.83 -33.36
C LEU A 407 -4.75 -33.15 -33.54
N PRO A 408 -4.96 -33.89 -34.64
CA PRO A 408 -4.10 -35.02 -34.96
C PRO A 408 -2.67 -34.49 -35.16
N ILE A 409 -1.71 -35.19 -34.55
CA ILE A 409 -0.26 -34.92 -34.68
C ILE A 409 0.19 -35.09 -36.13
#